data_AF-A0A0Q9MSI4-F1
#
_entry.id   AF-A0A0Q9MSI4-F1
#
_cell.length_a   1.000
_cell.length_b   1.000
_cell.length_c   1.000
_cell.angle_alpha   90.00
_cell.angle_beta   90.00
_cell.angle_gamma   90.00
#
_symmetry.space_group_name_H-M   'P 1'
#
loop_
_entity.id
_entity.type
_entity.pdbx_description
1 polymer ?
#
loop_
_entity_poly.entity_id
_entity_poly.type
_entity_poly.pdbx_seq_one_letter_code
_entity_poly.pdbx_strand_id
1 'polypeptide(L)' 'MDEEDIKQRIKDYQQADGVRPLICGNNSKHEKLYPKVLEQGLVLLCPNCNYTQTYIPDLFFDDGFYEWLRGMKSLI' A
#
# COMPACT_ATOMS: atom_id res chain seq x y z
N MET A 1 -12.20 6.06 -9.34
CA MET A 1 -10.84 5.51 -9.24
C MET A 1 -10.95 4.00 -9.19
N ASP A 2 -10.15 3.29 -9.97
CA ASP A 2 -10.19 1.84 -10.05
C ASP A 2 -9.23 1.18 -9.05
N GLU A 3 -9.42 -0.11 -8.80
CA GLU A 3 -8.61 -0.87 -7.83
C GLU A 3 -7.15 -1.03 -8.25
N GLU A 4 -6.86 -0.98 -9.55
CA GLU A 4 -5.50 -1.05 -10.08
C GLU A 4 -4.73 0.26 -9.83
N ASP A 5 -5.41 1.42 -9.90
CA ASP A 5 -4.86 2.72 -9.53
C ASP A 5 -4.49 2.73 -8.04
N ILE A 6 -5.40 2.32 -7.16
CA ILE A 6 -5.13 2.26 -5.70
C ILE A 6 -4.00 1.28 -5.40
N LYS A 7 -3.97 0.12 -6.06
CA LYS A 7 -2.86 -0.84 -5.97
C LYS A 7 -1.54 -0.21 -6.38
N GLN A 8 -1.51 0.63 -7.41
CA GLN A 8 -0.31 1.35 -7.82
C GLN A 8 0.10 2.42 -6.80
N ARG A 9 -0.86 3.18 -6.24
CA ARG A 9 -0.62 4.15 -5.16
C ARG A 9 0.03 3.52 -3.94
N ILE A 10 -0.45 2.33 -3.54
CA ILE A 10 0.12 1.57 -2.43
C ILE A 10 1.55 1.13 -2.74
N LYS A 11 1.83 0.67 -3.97
CA LYS A 11 3.19 0.30 -4.38
C LYS A 11 4.13 1.49 -4.31
N ASP A 12 3.70 2.65 -4.81
CA ASP A 12 4.48 3.87 -4.75
C ASP A 12 4.76 4.29 -3.31
N TYR A 13 3.75 4.22 -2.44
CA TYR A 13 3.89 4.51 -1.02
C TYR A 13 4.90 3.57 -0.35
N GLN A 14 4.81 2.26 -0.58
CA GLN A 14 5.73 1.28 0.00
C GLN A 14 7.18 1.45 -0.47
N GLN A 15 7.42 2.18 -1.57
CA GLN A 15 8.74 2.52 -2.11
C GLN A 15 9.22 3.92 -1.73
N ALA A 16 8.36 4.79 -1.20
CA ALA A 16 8.72 6.16 -0.88
C ALA A 16 9.61 6.21 0.37
N ASP A 17 10.66 7.03 0.31
CA ASP A 17 11.47 7.33 1.47
C ASP A 17 10.71 8.28 2.41
N GLY A 18 10.83 8.05 3.72
CA GLY A 18 10.20 8.89 4.74
C GLY A 18 8.77 8.51 5.13
N VAL A 19 8.16 7.50 4.51
CA VAL A 19 6.87 6.95 4.95
C VAL A 19 7.05 5.68 5.77
N ARG A 20 6.09 5.41 6.67
CA ARG A 20 6.10 4.15 7.43
C ARG A 20 5.49 3.03 6.58
N PRO A 21 6.23 1.93 6.31
CA PRO A 21 5.71 0.86 5.47
C PRO A 21 4.50 0.17 6.09
N LEU A 22 3.62 -0.34 5.24
CA LEU A 22 2.53 -1.23 5.67
C LEU A 22 3.12 -2.61 5.95
N ILE A 23 3.00 -3.08 7.18
CA ILE A 23 3.64 -4.28 7.71
C ILE A 23 2.59 -5.30 8.17
N CYS A 24 2.99 -6.56 8.26
CA CYS A 24 2.14 -7.63 8.75
C CYS A 24 1.64 -7.38 10.19
N GLY A 25 0.33 -7.53 10.40
CA GLY A 25 -0.29 -7.39 11.72
C GLY A 25 0.08 -8.50 12.71
N ASN A 26 0.47 -9.68 12.22
CA ASN A 26 0.88 -10.81 13.06
C ASN A 26 2.35 -10.73 13.50
N ASN A 27 3.22 -10.17 12.66
CA ASN A 27 4.65 -10.05 12.95
C ASN A 27 5.25 -8.88 12.17
N SER A 28 5.60 -7.81 12.87
CA SER A 28 6.18 -6.60 12.29
C SER A 28 7.57 -6.79 11.68
N LYS A 29 8.22 -7.94 11.91
CA LYS A 29 9.52 -8.30 11.32
C LYS A 29 9.39 -8.95 9.93
N HIS A 30 8.18 -9.29 9.49
CA HIS A 30 7.94 -9.76 8.14
C HIS A 30 8.17 -8.65 7.11
N GLU A 31 8.27 -9.03 5.85
CA GLU A 31 8.37 -8.08 4.75
C GLU A 31 7.10 -7.23 4.61
N LYS A 32 7.24 -6.14 3.84
CA LYS A 32 6.17 -5.21 3.53
C LYS A 32 4.97 -5.94 2.92
N LEU A 33 3.77 -5.54 3.32
CA LEU A 33 2.55 -6.02 2.68
C LEU A 33 2.52 -5.58 1.21
N TYR A 34 2.03 -6.45 0.33
CA TYR A 34 1.84 -6.12 -1.08
C TYR A 34 0.37 -6.11 -1.48
N PRO A 35 -0.06 -5.16 -2.32
CA PRO A 35 -1.44 -5.07 -2.79
C PRO A 35 -1.75 -6.11 -3.89
N LYS A 36 -2.93 -6.72 -3.81
CA LYS A 36 -3.44 -7.66 -4.82
C LYS A 36 -4.95 -7.51 -4.98
N VAL A 37 -5.41 -7.42 -6.22
CA VAL A 37 -6.84 -7.47 -6.56
C VAL A 37 -7.27 -8.93 -6.59
N LEU A 38 -8.32 -9.24 -5.83
CA LEU A 38 -8.99 -10.54 -5.78
C LEU A 38 -10.45 -10.35 -6.20
N GLU A 39 -11.23 -11.43 -6.37
CA GLU A 39 -12.66 -11.33 -6.74
C GLU A 39 -13.48 -10.51 -5.75
N GLN A 40 -13.09 -10.52 -4.48
CA GLN A 40 -13.70 -9.75 -3.38
C GLN A 40 -13.16 -8.32 -3.24
N GLY A 41 -12.28 -7.90 -4.15
CA GLY A 41 -11.68 -6.57 -4.22
C GLY A 41 -10.20 -6.52 -3.83
N LEU A 42 -9.68 -5.30 -3.70
CA LEU A 42 -8.29 -5.01 -3.34
C LEU A 42 -7.96 -5.38 -1.88
N VAL A 43 -6.91 -6.19 -1.68
CA VAL A 43 -6.40 -6.57 -0.36
C VAL A 43 -4.88 -6.38 -0.27
N LEU A 44 -4.36 -6.36 0.96
CA LEU A 44 -2.93 -6.41 1.27
C LEU A 44 -2.54 -7.78 1.82
N LEU A 45 -1.52 -8.40 1.22
CA LEU A 45 -1.06 -9.73 1.58
C LEU A 45 0.33 -9.69 2.20
N CYS A 46 0.56 -10.50 3.23
CA CYS A 46 1.90 -10.75 3.75
C CYS A 46 2.58 -11.83 2.89
N PRO A 47 3.85 -11.64 2.47
CA PRO A 47 4.57 -12.66 1.72
C PRO A 47 5.07 -13.81 2.61
N ASN A 48 5.18 -13.60 3.93
CA ASN A 48 5.76 -14.60 4.85
C ASN A 48 4.71 -15.42 5.62
N CYS A 49 3.42 -15.08 5.56
CA CYS A 49 2.36 -15.82 6.27
C CYS A 49 0.99 -15.60 5.61
N ASN A 50 -0.06 -16.21 6.17
CA ASN A 50 -1.44 -16.11 5.70
C ASN A 50 -2.19 -14.85 6.18
N TYR A 51 -1.49 -13.84 6.73
CA TYR A 51 -2.11 -12.58 7.11
C TYR A 51 -2.60 -11.84 5.86
N THR A 52 -3.90 -11.55 5.85
CA THR A 52 -4.58 -10.76 4.83
C THR A 52 -5.24 -9.57 5.50
N GLN A 53 -4.90 -8.37 5.04
CA GLN A 53 -5.57 -7.15 5.45
C GLN A 53 -6.54 -6.72 4.35
N THR A 54 -7.83 -6.76 4.69
CA THR A 54 -8.94 -6.41 3.80
C THR A 54 -9.26 -4.92 3.83
N TYR A 55 -8.89 -4.22 4.89
CA TYR A 55 -9.07 -2.78 4.98
C TYR A 55 -7.90 -2.03 4.34
N ILE A 56 -8.21 -1.25 3.29
CA ILE A 56 -7.28 -0.31 2.67
C ILE A 56 -7.53 1.07 3.26
N PRO A 57 -6.53 1.75 3.85
CA PRO A 57 -6.69 3.09 4.41
C PRO A 57 -7.21 4.11 3.39
N ASP A 58 -8.15 4.96 3.80
CA ASP A 58 -8.80 5.98 2.97
C ASP A 58 -7.82 6.94 2.27
N LEU A 59 -6.62 7.16 2.84
CA LEU A 59 -5.59 8.00 2.25
C LEU A 59 -5.18 7.56 0.83
N PHE A 60 -5.28 6.25 0.52
CA PHE A 60 -4.97 5.75 -0.82
C PHE A 60 -6.07 6.07 -1.83
N PHE A 61 -7.21 6.55 -1.36
CA PHE A 61 -8.32 7.03 -2.18
C PHE A 61 -8.34 8.56 -2.29
N ASP A 62 -7.39 9.25 -1.66
CA ASP A 62 -7.27 10.70 -1.73
C ASP A 62 -6.23 11.12 -2.78
N ASP A 63 -6.66 11.93 -3.74
CA ASP A 63 -5.80 12.42 -4.81
C ASP A 63 -4.76 13.43 -4.30
N GLY A 64 -5.12 14.26 -3.31
CA GLY A 64 -4.21 15.24 -2.74
C GLY A 64 -3.01 14.59 -2.05
N PHE A 65 -3.26 13.53 -1.29
CA PHE A 65 -2.21 12.70 -0.70
C PHE A 65 -1.31 12.07 -1.77
N TYR A 66 -1.89 11.52 -2.84
CA TYR A 66 -1.09 10.84 -3.85
C TYR A 66 -0.23 11.80 -4.67
N GLU A 67 -0.71 13.00 -4.96
CA GLU A 67 0.09 14.04 -5.60
C GLU A 67 1.23 14.52 -4.68
N TRP A 68 0.98 14.67 -3.38
CA TRP A 68 2.04 14.94 -2.40
C TRP A 68 3.12 13.83 -2.38
N LEU A 69 2.69 12.57 -2.37
CA LEU A 69 3.59 11.40 -2.39
C LEU A 69 4.47 11.39 -3.65
N ARG A 70 3.90 11.69 -4.82
CA ARG A 70 4.66 11.81 -6.08
C ARG A 70 5.65 12.95 -6.04
N GLY A 71 5.28 14.09 -5.45
CA GLY A 71 6.16 15.23 -5.22
C GLY A 71 7.39 14.87 -4.37
N MET A 72 7.23 14.03 -3.34
CA MET A 72 8.37 13.52 -2.56
C MET A 72 9.29 12.63 -3.38
N LYS A 73 8.73 11.75 -4.24
CA LYS A 73 9.50 10.83 -5.10
C LYS A 73 10.36 11.57 -6.14
N SER A 74 9.99 12.79 -6.52
CA SER A 74 10.71 13.61 -7.52
C SER A 74 11.94 14.35 -6.96
N LEU A 75 12.24 14.23 -5.66
CA LEU A 75 13.36 14.94 -5.00
C LEU A 75 14.60 14.04 -4.79
N ILE A 76 14.72 12.92 -5.51
CA ILE A 76 15.88 12.03 -5.49
C ILE A 76 16.48 11.90 -6.88
#